data_AF-A0A7R9XVT6-F1
#
_entry.id   AF-A0A7R9XVT6-F1
#
_cell.length_a   1.000
_cell.length_b   1.000
_cell.length_c   1.000
_cell.angle_alpha   90.00
_cell.angle_beta   90.00
_cell.angle_gamma   90.00
#
_symmetry.space_group_name_H-M   'P 1'
#
loop_
_entity.id
_entity.type
_entity.pdbx_description
1 polymer ?
#
loop_
_entity_poly.entity_id
_entity_poly.type
_entity_poly.pdbx_seq_one_letter_code
_entity_poly.pdbx_strand_id
1 'polypeptide(L)'
;ARPRAPSRAERAARRKTQQNAYLGVAVASTAAMTLAVAGVIWWRYTREGLHGESGVEQWVEMFGIFGLTCGAAFGMELWAQWAHDKLWHNSLWSYHESHHKPREGMFEKNDVFALVNAPIAIALAAYGFLNDGLGPAMCFGAGMGISLFGMSYMFVHDGLVHRRFPVGPLGDVPYLRRVALAHKMHHSEKYGGV
;
A
#
# COMPACT_ATOMS: atom_id res chain seq x y z
N ALA A 1 29.19 -9.27 31.70
CA ALA A 1 29.18 -10.44 30.79
C ALA A 1 28.53 -10.04 29.47
N ARG A 2 29.15 -10.32 28.30
CA ARG A 2 28.48 -10.10 27.01
C ARG A 2 27.34 -11.11 26.86
N PRO A 3 26.14 -10.70 26.40
CA PRO A 3 25.03 -11.62 26.19
C PRO A 3 25.40 -12.69 25.16
N ARG A 4 25.00 -13.94 25.40
CA ARG A 4 25.22 -15.07 24.50
C ARG A 4 24.56 -14.79 23.15
N ALA A 5 25.29 -15.00 22.05
CA ALA A 5 24.72 -14.89 20.72
C ALA A 5 23.64 -15.97 20.51
N PRO A 6 22.47 -15.63 19.93
CA PRO A 6 21.38 -16.58 19.76
C PRO A 6 21.76 -17.71 18.80
N SER A 7 21.35 -18.91 19.16
CA SER A 7 21.47 -20.12 18.34
C SER A 7 20.72 -19.99 17.01
N ARG A 8 21.01 -20.88 16.05
CA ARG A 8 20.29 -20.93 14.77
C ARG A 8 18.79 -21.21 14.99
N ALA A 9 18.47 -22.08 15.95
CA ALA A 9 17.10 -22.41 16.30
C ALA A 9 16.34 -21.21 16.89
N GLU A 10 16.94 -20.47 17.83
CA GLU A 10 16.34 -19.27 18.41
C GLU A 10 16.13 -18.18 17.35
N ARG A 11 17.07 -18.00 16.42
CA ARG A 11 16.92 -17.08 15.29
C ARG A 11 15.79 -17.50 14.35
N ALA A 12 15.69 -18.79 14.04
CA ALA A 12 14.61 -19.32 13.19
C ALA A 12 13.24 -19.18 13.85
N ALA A 13 13.13 -19.49 15.14
CA ALA A 13 11.91 -19.32 15.91
C ALA A 13 11.48 -17.85 15.96
N ARG A 14 12.41 -16.92 16.28
CA ARG A 14 12.14 -15.47 16.28
C ARG A 14 11.66 -14.97 14.92
N ARG A 15 12.29 -15.42 13.83
CA ARG A 15 11.89 -15.07 12.46
C ARG A 15 10.46 -15.56 12.16
N LYS A 16 10.12 -16.79 12.56
CA LYS A 16 8.78 -17.36 12.38
C LYS A 16 7.72 -16.60 13.18
N THR A 17 8.00 -16.27 14.44
CA THR A 17 7.11 -15.44 15.27
C THR A 17 6.87 -14.06 14.65
N GLN A 18 7.93 -13.41 14.17
CA GLN A 18 7.79 -12.13 13.47
C GLN A 18 6.93 -12.31 12.22
N GLN A 19 7.26 -13.25 11.33
CA GLN A 19 6.48 -13.54 10.12
C GLN A 19 4.99 -13.75 10.40
N ASN A 20 4.64 -14.48 11.45
CA ASN A 20 3.24 -14.69 11.84
C ASN A 20 2.57 -13.40 12.34
N ALA A 21 3.27 -12.60 13.14
CA ALA A 21 2.76 -11.31 13.60
C ALA A 21 2.47 -10.37 12.42
N TYR A 22 3.36 -10.32 11.43
CA TYR A 22 3.14 -9.51 10.22
C TYR A 22 2.03 -10.04 9.33
N LEU A 23 1.90 -11.37 9.19
CA LEU A 23 0.75 -11.94 8.51
C LEU A 23 -0.55 -11.52 9.20
N GLY A 24 -0.58 -11.55 10.54
CA GLY A 24 -1.68 -11.02 11.33
C GLY A 24 -1.98 -9.56 11.03
N VAL A 25 -0.97 -8.69 10.99
CA VAL A 25 -1.13 -7.27 10.63
C VAL A 25 -1.63 -7.10 9.20
N ALA A 26 -1.07 -7.81 8.21
CA ALA A 26 -1.50 -7.70 6.82
C ALA A 26 -2.96 -8.13 6.63
N VAL A 27 -3.37 -9.23 7.28
CA VAL A 27 -4.76 -9.71 7.26
C VAL A 27 -5.67 -8.71 7.98
N ALA A 28 -5.27 -8.20 9.15
CA ALA A 28 -6.04 -7.21 9.89
C ALA A 28 -6.21 -5.90 9.11
N SER A 29 -5.15 -5.38 8.47
CA SER A 29 -5.22 -4.17 7.64
C SER A 29 -6.11 -4.37 6.43
N THR A 30 -6.03 -5.53 5.77
CA THR A 30 -6.91 -5.86 4.63
C THR A 30 -8.37 -5.94 5.09
N ALA A 31 -8.63 -6.64 6.20
CA ALA A 31 -9.96 -6.74 6.77
C ALA A 31 -10.50 -5.37 7.19
N ALA A 32 -9.69 -4.54 7.85
CA ALA A 32 -10.05 -3.18 8.25
C ALA A 32 -10.41 -2.31 7.03
N MET A 33 -9.63 -2.39 5.95
CA MET A 33 -9.91 -1.62 4.74
C MET A 33 -11.20 -2.08 4.06
N THR A 34 -11.42 -3.39 3.95
CA THR A 34 -12.66 -3.96 3.41
C THR A 34 -13.87 -3.57 4.26
N LEU A 35 -13.75 -3.66 5.59
CA LEU A 35 -14.82 -3.25 6.52
C LEU A 35 -15.06 -1.74 6.48
N ALA A 36 -14.04 -0.92 6.29
CA ALA A 36 -14.20 0.52 6.10
C ALA A 36 -14.99 0.82 4.82
N VAL A 37 -14.63 0.21 3.68
CA VAL A 37 -15.38 0.38 2.42
C VAL A 37 -16.82 -0.10 2.58
N ALA A 38 -17.03 -1.32 3.08
CA ALA A 38 -18.36 -1.89 3.28
C ALA A 38 -19.18 -1.06 4.27
N GLY A 39 -18.56 -0.60 5.36
CA GLY A 39 -19.19 0.23 6.37
C GLY A 39 -19.59 1.61 5.84
N VAL A 40 -18.77 2.23 4.97
CA VAL A 40 -19.12 3.49 4.31
C VAL A 40 -20.23 3.29 3.29
N ILE A 41 -20.17 2.24 2.45
CA ILE A 41 -21.27 1.91 1.53
C ILE A 41 -22.57 1.69 2.30
N TRP A 42 -22.51 0.92 3.40
CA TRP A 42 -23.67 0.68 4.26
C TRP A 42 -24.17 1.96 4.93
N TRP A 43 -23.27 2.78 5.47
CA TRP A 43 -23.62 4.06 6.10
C TRP A 43 -24.32 4.99 5.11
N ARG A 44 -23.79 5.12 3.90
CA ARG A 44 -24.38 5.95 2.84
C ARG A 44 -25.73 5.38 2.40
N TYR A 45 -25.82 4.06 2.20
CA TYR A 45 -27.08 3.37 1.92
C TYR A 45 -28.17 3.61 2.97
N THR A 46 -27.80 3.61 4.25
CA THR A 46 -28.76 3.76 5.37
C THR A 46 -29.07 5.23 5.70
N ARG A 47 -28.11 6.14 5.51
CA ARG A 47 -28.25 7.58 5.79
C ARG A 47 -29.00 8.32 4.69
N GLU A 48 -28.75 7.98 3.42
CA GLU A 48 -29.44 8.56 2.26
C GLU A 48 -30.84 7.96 2.04
N GLY A 49 -31.29 7.10 2.96
CA GLY A 49 -32.68 6.71 3.19
C GLY A 49 -33.57 6.66 1.95
N LEU A 50 -33.48 5.62 1.11
CA LEU A 50 -34.50 5.34 0.08
C LEU A 50 -34.90 6.55 -0.80
N HIS A 51 -34.01 7.51 -1.06
CA HIS A 51 -34.33 8.65 -1.93
C HIS A 51 -33.88 8.38 -3.36
N GLY A 52 -34.71 7.61 -4.06
CA GLY A 52 -34.67 7.44 -5.51
C GLY A 52 -35.64 6.34 -5.88
N GLU A 53 -36.76 6.69 -6.52
CA GLU A 53 -37.85 5.76 -6.89
C GLU A 53 -37.39 4.57 -7.77
N SER A 54 -36.13 4.55 -8.23
CA SER A 54 -35.54 3.55 -9.11
C SER A 54 -34.35 2.75 -8.53
N GLY A 55 -33.76 3.13 -7.39
CA GLY A 55 -32.56 2.49 -6.82
C GLY A 55 -31.28 2.56 -7.70
N VAL A 56 -31.34 3.15 -8.89
CA VAL A 56 -30.24 3.19 -9.87
C VAL A 56 -29.04 4.00 -9.36
N GLU A 57 -29.29 5.10 -8.67
CA GLU A 57 -28.24 6.01 -8.16
C GLU A 57 -27.31 5.31 -7.15
N GLN A 58 -27.86 4.41 -6.34
CA GLN A 58 -27.10 3.62 -5.37
C GLN A 58 -26.19 2.57 -6.03
N TRP A 59 -26.67 1.93 -7.11
CA TRP A 59 -25.83 1.02 -7.89
C TRP A 59 -24.69 1.77 -8.58
N VAL A 60 -24.97 2.93 -9.17
CA VAL A 60 -23.95 3.78 -9.79
C VAL A 60 -22.92 4.22 -8.76
N GLU A 61 -23.35 4.60 -7.56
CA GLU A 61 -22.44 4.96 -6.48
C GLU A 61 -21.56 3.78 -6.06
N MET A 62 -22.16 2.61 -5.78
CA MET A 62 -21.42 1.43 -5.34
C MET A 62 -20.42 0.95 -6.40
N PHE A 63 -20.85 0.82 -7.66
CA PHE A 63 -19.97 0.42 -8.75
C PHE A 63 -18.92 1.50 -9.07
N GLY A 64 -19.25 2.77 -8.88
CA GLY A 64 -18.33 3.88 -9.05
C GLY A 64 -17.25 3.91 -7.96
N ILE A 65 -17.61 3.72 -6.69
CA ILE A 65 -16.66 3.58 -5.56
C ILE A 65 -15.72 2.41 -5.84
N PHE A 66 -16.27 1.25 -6.17
CA PHE A 66 -15.49 0.05 -6.46
C PHE A 66 -14.57 0.25 -7.68
N GLY A 67 -15.14 0.77 -8.77
CA GLY A 67 -14.42 1.05 -10.01
C GLY A 67 -13.27 2.03 -9.81
N LEU A 68 -13.49 3.12 -9.07
CA LEU A 68 -12.43 4.08 -8.75
C LEU A 68 -11.43 3.55 -7.73
N THR A 69 -11.83 2.67 -6.80
CA THR A 69 -10.87 2.02 -5.90
C THR A 69 -9.90 1.17 -6.70
N CYS A 70 -10.40 0.29 -7.57
CA CYS A 70 -9.55 -0.54 -8.44
C CYS A 70 -8.76 0.31 -9.45
N GLY A 71 -9.42 1.27 -10.08
CA GLY A 71 -8.84 2.16 -11.09
C GLY A 71 -7.74 3.04 -10.53
N ALA A 72 -7.95 3.65 -9.36
CA ALA A 72 -6.93 4.46 -8.70
C ALA A 72 -5.76 3.61 -8.20
N ALA A 73 -6.01 2.40 -7.66
CA ALA A 73 -4.92 1.51 -7.27
C ALA A 73 -4.03 1.11 -8.46
N PHE A 74 -4.64 0.80 -9.61
CA PHE A 74 -3.91 0.53 -10.85
C PHE A 74 -3.23 1.79 -11.41
N GLY A 75 -3.92 2.93 -11.41
CA GLY A 75 -3.35 4.21 -11.86
C GLY A 75 -2.15 4.62 -11.02
N MET A 76 -2.16 4.35 -9.71
CA MET A 76 -1.03 4.59 -8.83
C MET A 76 0.19 3.71 -9.15
N GLU A 77 0.00 2.47 -9.63
CA GLU A 77 1.09 1.64 -10.13
C GLU A 77 1.75 2.29 -11.35
N LEU A 78 0.95 2.74 -12.33
CA LEU A 78 1.46 3.43 -13.52
C LEU A 78 2.16 4.74 -13.16
N TRP A 79 1.57 5.51 -12.23
CA TRP A 79 2.15 6.74 -11.72
C TRP A 79 3.47 6.48 -11.00
N ALA A 80 3.52 5.48 -10.10
CA ALA A 80 4.72 5.14 -9.36
C ALA A 80 5.84 4.67 -10.30
N GLN A 81 5.51 3.84 -11.30
CA GLN A 81 6.48 3.43 -12.32
C GLN A 81 7.07 4.63 -13.07
N TRP A 82 6.21 5.52 -13.55
CA TRP A 82 6.64 6.73 -14.26
C TRP A 82 7.44 7.68 -13.35
N ALA A 83 6.96 7.92 -12.13
CA ALA A 83 7.59 8.82 -11.18
C ALA A 83 8.95 8.26 -10.72
N HIS A 84 9.06 6.95 -10.55
CA HIS A 84 10.31 6.28 -10.22
C HIS A 84 11.37 6.53 -11.31
N ASP A 85 11.03 6.27 -12.57
CA ASP A 85 11.93 6.47 -13.72
C ASP A 85 12.22 7.96 -13.98
N LYS A 86 11.19 8.81 -14.04
CA LYS A 86 11.34 10.21 -14.51
C LYS A 86 11.64 11.21 -13.40
N LEU A 87 11.25 10.95 -12.16
CA LEU A 87 11.44 11.89 -11.05
C LEU A 87 12.44 11.35 -10.02
N TRP A 88 12.21 10.18 -9.45
CA TRP A 88 12.98 9.66 -8.31
C TRP A 88 14.43 9.33 -8.69
N HIS A 89 14.67 8.82 -9.89
CA HIS A 89 16.02 8.62 -10.43
C HIS A 89 16.68 9.87 -11.02
N ASN A 90 15.97 11.01 -11.07
CA ASN A 90 16.47 12.24 -11.65
C ASN A 90 16.40 13.39 -10.63
N SER A 91 15.41 14.26 -10.75
CA SER A 91 15.27 15.48 -9.93
C SER A 91 15.05 15.23 -8.44
N LEU A 92 14.55 14.05 -8.07
CA LEU A 92 14.25 13.65 -6.68
C LEU A 92 15.22 12.60 -6.14
N TRP A 93 16.37 12.39 -6.79
CA TRP A 93 17.38 11.42 -6.36
C TRP A 93 17.84 11.63 -4.91
N SER A 94 17.97 12.88 -4.44
CA SER A 94 18.37 13.15 -3.05
C SER A 94 17.43 12.58 -1.98
N TYR A 95 16.16 12.32 -2.33
CA TYR A 95 15.18 11.63 -1.48
C TYR A 95 15.16 10.12 -1.71
N HIS A 96 15.40 9.67 -2.94
CA HIS A 96 15.37 8.25 -3.30
C HIS A 96 16.70 7.52 -3.04
N GLU A 97 17.83 8.22 -2.95
CA GLU A 97 19.15 7.62 -2.80
C GLU A 97 19.27 6.77 -1.53
N SER A 98 18.64 7.20 -0.43
CA SER A 98 18.64 6.42 0.82
C SER A 98 18.05 5.02 0.66
N HIS A 99 17.23 4.85 -0.38
CA HIS A 99 16.54 3.62 -0.71
C HIS A 99 17.38 2.65 -1.54
N HIS A 100 18.38 3.17 -2.27
CA HIS A 100 19.38 2.38 -2.99
C HIS A 100 20.57 1.98 -2.11
N LYS A 101 20.78 2.69 -1.00
CA LYS A 101 21.86 2.42 -0.06
C LYS A 101 21.45 1.43 1.02
N PRO A 102 22.40 0.72 1.66
CA PRO A 102 22.12 -0.07 2.85
C PRO A 102 21.43 0.77 3.92
N ARG A 103 20.27 0.30 4.38
CA ARG A 103 19.42 1.07 5.30
C ARG A 103 20.07 1.28 6.67
N GLU A 104 19.98 2.51 7.16
CA GLU A 104 20.36 2.90 8.52
C GLU A 104 19.12 3.28 9.35
N GLY A 105 18.71 2.42 10.28
CA GLY A 105 17.58 2.72 11.19
C GLY A 105 16.20 2.37 10.64
N MET A 106 15.14 2.90 11.26
CA MET A 106 13.75 2.52 10.94
C MET A 106 13.15 3.28 9.75
N PHE A 107 13.55 4.54 9.55
CA PHE A 107 13.02 5.46 8.55
C PHE A 107 14.06 5.75 7.47
N GLU A 108 13.59 6.03 6.26
CA GLU A 108 14.41 6.44 5.12
C GLU A 108 13.92 7.80 4.61
N LYS A 109 14.79 8.60 3.99
CA LYS A 109 14.35 9.86 3.34
C LYS A 109 13.29 9.58 2.27
N ASN A 110 13.38 8.42 1.64
CA ASN A 110 12.41 7.90 0.67
C ASN A 110 10.98 7.79 1.23
N ASP A 111 10.81 7.67 2.54
CA ASP A 111 9.48 7.64 3.19
C ASP A 111 8.69 8.94 2.93
N VAL A 112 9.34 10.02 2.48
CA VAL A 112 8.68 11.26 2.06
C VAL A 112 7.63 11.03 0.97
N PHE A 113 7.85 10.08 0.06
CA PHE A 113 6.89 9.80 -1.01
C PHE A 113 5.60 9.21 -0.45
N ALA A 114 5.69 8.34 0.55
CA ALA A 114 4.51 7.85 1.26
C ALA A 114 3.85 8.98 2.07
N LEU A 115 4.65 9.82 2.75
CA LEU A 115 4.17 10.95 3.54
C LEU A 115 3.43 12.02 2.71
N VAL A 116 3.77 12.19 1.43
CA VAL A 116 3.08 13.11 0.53
C VAL A 116 1.77 12.49 -0.01
N ASN A 117 1.78 11.20 -0.35
CA ASN A 117 0.59 10.55 -0.92
C ASN A 117 -0.48 10.21 0.12
N ALA A 118 -0.10 9.89 1.36
CA ALA A 118 -1.05 9.51 2.40
C ALA A 118 -2.05 10.63 2.78
N PRO A 119 -1.64 11.89 2.99
CA PRO A 119 -2.58 12.99 3.22
C PRO A 119 -3.56 13.21 2.07
N ILE A 120 -3.14 13.01 0.82
CA ILE A 120 -4.03 13.12 -0.35
C ILE A 120 -5.10 12.03 -0.29
N ALA A 121 -4.70 10.78 -0.03
CA ALA A 121 -5.63 9.67 0.12
C ALA A 121 -6.61 9.88 1.29
N ILE A 122 -6.11 10.34 2.44
CA ILE A 122 -6.91 10.64 3.63
C ILE A 122 -7.87 11.78 3.35
N ALA A 123 -7.44 12.86 2.70
CA ALA A 123 -8.30 13.99 2.38
C ALA A 123 -9.45 13.59 1.44
N LEU A 124 -9.15 12.79 0.41
CA LEU A 124 -10.15 12.26 -0.51
C LEU A 124 -11.15 11.33 0.20
N ALA A 125 -10.66 10.41 1.04
CA ALA A 125 -11.50 9.52 1.81
C ALA A 125 -12.36 10.28 2.84
N ALA A 126 -11.77 11.24 3.56
CA ALA A 126 -12.49 12.07 4.53
C ALA A 126 -13.55 12.94 3.84
N TYR A 127 -13.21 13.60 2.74
CA TYR A 127 -14.17 14.37 1.96
C TYR A 127 -15.33 13.50 1.47
N GLY A 128 -15.02 12.33 0.91
CA GLY A 128 -16.04 11.41 0.42
C GLY A 128 -16.90 10.76 1.51
N PHE A 129 -16.36 10.62 2.73
CA PHE A 129 -17.11 10.13 3.88
C PHE A 129 -18.02 11.19 4.50
N LEU A 130 -17.56 12.45 4.55
CA LEU A 130 -18.24 13.54 5.26
C LEU A 130 -19.31 14.25 4.42
N ASN A 131 -19.31 14.08 3.10
CA ASN A 131 -20.22 14.76 2.18
C ASN A 131 -21.06 13.74 1.40
N ASP A 132 -22.31 14.11 1.09
CA ASP A 132 -23.26 13.22 0.42
C ASP A 132 -23.27 13.43 -1.11
N GLY A 133 -23.77 12.43 -1.84
CA GLY A 133 -23.85 12.43 -3.31
C GLY A 133 -22.66 11.82 -4.07
N LEU A 134 -22.86 11.66 -5.39
CA LEU A 134 -22.00 10.86 -6.26
C LEU A 134 -20.54 11.35 -6.33
N GLY A 135 -20.32 12.67 -6.41
CA GLY A 135 -18.97 13.26 -6.49
C GLY A 135 -18.12 12.92 -5.26
N PRO A 136 -18.58 13.22 -4.03
CA PRO A 136 -17.94 12.76 -2.80
C PRO A 136 -17.73 11.25 -2.74
N ALA A 137 -18.70 10.43 -3.12
CA ALA A 137 -18.53 8.98 -3.16
C ALA A 137 -17.40 8.55 -4.10
N MET A 138 -17.26 9.19 -5.27
CA MET A 138 -16.15 8.96 -6.18
C MET A 138 -14.80 9.35 -5.54
N CYS A 139 -14.73 10.47 -4.82
CA CYS A 139 -13.54 10.85 -4.04
C CYS A 139 -13.19 9.80 -2.99
N PHE A 140 -14.20 9.24 -2.30
CA PHE A 140 -13.98 8.14 -1.35
C PHE A 140 -13.31 6.95 -2.04
N GLY A 141 -13.89 6.47 -3.16
CA GLY A 141 -13.31 5.37 -3.94
C GLY A 141 -11.86 5.63 -4.37
N ALA A 142 -11.56 6.83 -4.85
CA ALA A 142 -10.19 7.22 -5.23
C ALA A 142 -9.22 7.20 -4.03
N GLY A 143 -9.61 7.78 -2.89
CA GLY A 143 -8.80 7.78 -1.66
C GLY A 143 -8.53 6.36 -1.13
N MET A 144 -9.53 5.49 -1.22
CA MET A 144 -9.41 4.07 -0.88
C MET A 144 -8.45 3.33 -1.83
N GLY A 145 -8.51 3.61 -3.14
CA GLY A 145 -7.61 3.03 -4.13
C GLY A 145 -6.15 3.45 -3.94
N ILE A 146 -5.90 4.73 -3.65
CA ILE A 146 -4.55 5.21 -3.31
C ILE A 146 -4.04 4.54 -2.02
N SER A 147 -4.89 4.41 -1.01
CA SER A 147 -4.52 3.74 0.25
C SER A 147 -4.22 2.25 0.04
N LEU A 148 -5.01 1.57 -0.80
CA LEU A 148 -4.79 0.18 -1.17
C LEU A 148 -3.44 -0.01 -1.87
N PHE A 149 -3.10 0.88 -2.80
CA PHE A 149 -1.78 0.89 -3.44
C PHE A 149 -0.66 1.17 -2.43
N GLY A 150 -0.82 2.16 -1.54
CA GLY A 150 0.18 2.47 -0.52
C GLY A 150 0.45 1.28 0.41
N MET A 151 -0.60 0.56 0.81
CA MET A 151 -0.46 -0.68 1.59
C MET A 151 0.23 -1.79 0.80
N SER A 152 -0.18 -2.03 -0.46
CA SER A 152 0.45 -3.07 -1.28
C SER A 152 1.93 -2.78 -1.52
N TYR A 153 2.28 -1.51 -1.78
CA TYR A 153 3.66 -1.05 -1.90
C TYR A 153 4.43 -1.30 -0.60
N MET A 154 3.90 -0.92 0.56
CA MET A 154 4.57 -1.19 1.84
C MET A 154 4.85 -2.69 2.04
N PHE A 155 3.88 -3.57 1.83
CA PHE A 155 4.10 -5.01 2.03
C PHE A 155 5.00 -5.65 0.97
N VAL A 156 4.81 -5.32 -0.31
CA VAL A 156 5.57 -5.94 -1.40
C VAL A 156 6.94 -5.29 -1.53
N HIS A 157 6.99 -3.98 -1.74
CA HIS A 157 8.24 -3.28 -1.97
C HIS A 157 9.08 -3.21 -0.69
N ASP A 158 8.62 -2.54 0.37
CA ASP A 158 9.44 -2.35 1.57
C ASP A 158 9.62 -3.67 2.34
N GLY A 159 8.54 -4.44 2.47
CA GLY A 159 8.54 -5.71 3.18
C GLY A 159 9.25 -6.83 2.42
N LEU A 160 8.75 -7.22 1.24
CA LEU A 160 9.25 -8.40 0.53
C LEU A 160 10.58 -8.13 -0.19
N VAL A 161 10.66 -7.02 -0.92
CA VAL A 161 11.83 -6.70 -1.74
C VAL A 161 12.98 -6.22 -0.88
N HIS A 162 12.75 -5.16 -0.09
CA HIS A 162 13.77 -4.50 0.73
C HIS A 162 13.97 -5.13 2.11
N ARG A 163 13.11 -6.07 2.48
CA ARG A 163 13.21 -6.80 3.76
C ARG A 163 13.24 -5.87 4.97
N ARG A 164 12.57 -4.72 4.87
CA ARG A 164 12.38 -3.77 5.99
C ARG A 164 11.69 -4.43 7.16
N PHE A 165 10.82 -5.39 6.87
CA PHE A 165 10.16 -6.25 7.83
C PHE A 165 9.80 -7.62 7.21
N PRO A 166 9.64 -8.68 8.01
CA PRO A 166 9.30 -10.00 7.50
C PRO A 166 7.85 -10.08 7.00
N VAL A 167 7.67 -10.55 5.77
CA VAL A 167 6.37 -10.58 5.06
C VAL A 167 5.67 -11.95 5.05
N GLY A 168 6.11 -12.88 5.91
CA GLY A 168 5.53 -14.21 6.01
C GLY A 168 5.42 -14.95 4.67
N PRO A 169 4.26 -15.57 4.34
CA PRO A 169 4.08 -16.42 3.16
C PRO A 169 4.04 -15.65 1.83
N LEU A 170 3.97 -14.31 1.84
CA LEU A 170 4.01 -13.51 0.61
C LEU A 170 5.31 -13.78 -0.19
N GLY A 171 6.41 -14.07 0.51
CA GLY A 171 7.68 -14.42 -0.13
C GLY A 171 7.73 -15.81 -0.76
N ASP A 172 6.70 -16.64 -0.61
CA ASP A 172 6.59 -17.96 -1.22
C ASP A 172 5.74 -17.93 -2.51
N VAL A 173 5.06 -16.81 -2.79
CA VAL A 173 4.29 -16.61 -4.02
C VAL A 173 5.25 -16.49 -5.22
N PRO A 174 5.16 -17.38 -6.23
CA PRO A 174 6.13 -17.40 -7.33
C PRO A 174 6.22 -16.10 -8.11
N TYR A 175 5.09 -15.42 -8.34
CA TYR A 175 5.06 -14.15 -9.04
C TYR A 175 5.77 -13.04 -8.23
N LEU A 176 5.46 -12.89 -6.95
CA LEU A 176 6.08 -11.88 -6.09
C LEU A 176 7.58 -12.12 -5.90
N ARG A 177 8.03 -13.39 -5.93
CA ARG A 177 9.46 -13.72 -5.98
C ARG A 177 10.15 -13.17 -7.23
N ARG A 178 9.51 -13.28 -8.41
CA ARG A 178 10.06 -12.73 -9.65
C ARG A 178 10.13 -11.20 -9.60
N VAL A 179 9.10 -10.54 -9.09
CA VAL A 179 9.08 -9.09 -8.87
C VAL A 179 10.23 -8.68 -7.94
N ALA A 180 10.39 -9.36 -6.80
CA ALA A 180 11.47 -9.06 -5.86
C ALA A 180 12.87 -9.30 -6.42
N LEU A 181 13.04 -10.27 -7.33
CA LEU A 181 14.30 -10.49 -8.04
C LEU A 181 14.56 -9.41 -9.07
N ALA A 182 13.56 -9.03 -9.87
CA ALA A 182 13.65 -7.96 -10.86
C ALA A 182 14.07 -6.64 -10.20
N HIS A 183 13.42 -6.29 -9.09
CA HIS A 183 13.75 -5.07 -8.36
C HIS A 183 15.16 -5.12 -7.74
N LYS A 184 15.61 -6.27 -7.25
CA LYS A 184 17.00 -6.41 -6.78
C LYS A 184 18.04 -6.28 -7.89
N MET A 185 17.71 -6.72 -9.10
CA MET A 185 18.59 -6.51 -10.26
C MET A 185 18.63 -5.03 -10.63
N HIS A 186 17.52 -4.30 -10.49
CA HIS A 186 17.45 -2.85 -10.67
C HIS A 186 18.31 -2.07 -9.66
N HIS A 187 18.36 -2.51 -8.40
CA HIS A 187 19.26 -1.99 -7.37
C HIS A 187 20.71 -2.47 -7.50
N SER A 188 21.01 -3.28 -8.52
CA SER A 188 22.36 -3.79 -8.74
C SER A 188 22.95 -3.17 -9.99
N GLU A 189 24.23 -2.81 -9.93
CA GLU A 189 24.97 -2.29 -11.09
C GLU A 189 25.11 -3.32 -12.23
N LYS A 190 24.78 -4.60 -11.98
CA LYS A 190 25.06 -5.73 -12.87
C LYS A 190 24.38 -5.67 -14.23
N TYR A 191 23.26 -4.96 -14.36
CA TYR A 191 22.48 -4.87 -15.61
C TYR A 191 22.12 -3.43 -16.00
N GLY A 192 22.96 -2.46 -15.62
CA GLY A 192 22.62 -1.04 -15.79
C GLY A 192 21.54 -0.57 -14.81
N GLY A 193 21.42 -1.26 -13.68
CA GLY A 193 20.68 -0.77 -12.52
C GLY A 193 21.41 0.42 -11.88
N VAL A 194 20.70 1.08 -10.95
CA VAL A 194 21.15 2.32 -10.29
C VAL A 194 21.65 2.04 -8.88
#